data_AF-G1UY41-F1
#
_entry.id   AF-G1UY41-F1
#
_cell.length_a   1.000
_cell.length_b   1.000
_cell.length_c   1.000
_cell.angle_alpha   90.00
_cell.angle_beta   90.00
_cell.angle_gamma   90.00
#
_symmetry.space_group_name_H-M   'P 1'
#
loop_
_entity.id
_entity.type
_entity.pdbx_description
1 polymer ?
#
loop_
_entity_poly.entity_id
_entity_poly.type
_entity_poly.pdbx_seq_one_letter_code
_entity_poly.pdbx_strand_id
1 'polypeptide(L)' 'MAEREVMVVYAPMILRSLAEIKEAFGVGERQIKLWVQQGAPIAVEGEGRKVRYSAEAVRLQVWRERKCLMLE' A
#
# COMPACT_ATOMS: atom_id res chain seq x y z
N MET A 1 25.59 -30.27 17.58
CA MET A 1 25.16 -29.02 16.92
C MET A 1 23.65 -28.99 17.00
N ALA A 2 23.05 -28.01 17.68
CA ALA A 2 21.60 -27.89 17.72
C ALA A 2 21.11 -27.41 16.35
N GLU A 3 20.22 -28.16 15.72
CA GLU A 3 19.47 -27.68 14.55
C GLU A 3 18.67 -26.44 14.96
N ARG A 4 18.93 -25.31 14.29
CA ARG A 4 18.07 -24.13 14.43
C ARG A 4 16.91 -24.30 13.46
N GLU A 5 15.70 -24.36 14.01
CA GLU A 5 14.48 -24.24 13.21
C GLU A 5 14.49 -22.92 12.45
N VAL A 6 14.40 -22.99 11.12
CA VAL A 6 14.23 -21.81 10.26
C VAL A 6 12.74 -21.55 10.12
N MET A 7 12.26 -20.48 10.77
CA MET A 7 10.88 -20.01 10.59
C MET A 7 10.79 -18.96 9.47
N VAL A 8 9.88 -19.19 8.52
CA VAL A 8 9.49 -18.22 7.49
C VAL A 8 8.16 -17.58 7.91
N VAL A 9 8.11 -16.26 7.99
CA VAL A 9 6.91 -15.50 8.41
C VAL A 9 6.45 -14.60 7.27
N TYR A 10 5.16 -14.70 6.95
CA TYR A 10 4.46 -13.74 6.11
C TYR A 10 3.78 -12.70 7.01
N ALA A 11 4.51 -11.63 7.33
CA ALA A 11 3.96 -10.52 8.10
C ALA A 11 3.37 -9.46 7.14
N PRO A 12 2.15 -8.95 7.41
CA PRO A 12 1.60 -7.84 6.64
C PRO A 12 2.52 -6.61 6.69
N MET A 13 2.71 -5.96 5.54
CA MET A 13 3.47 -4.72 5.47
C MET A 13 2.50 -3.53 5.50
N ILE A 14 2.43 -2.88 6.66
CA ILE A 14 1.60 -1.68 6.85
C ILE A 14 2.45 -0.45 6.54
N LEU A 15 2.10 0.24 5.46
CA LEU A 15 2.64 1.54 5.07
C LEU A 15 1.84 2.62 5.80
N ARG A 16 2.48 3.40 6.67
CA ARG A 16 1.84 4.30 7.66
C ARG A 16 1.81 5.77 7.23
N SER A 17 2.33 6.07 6.04
CA SER A 17 2.40 7.43 5.54
C SER A 17 2.30 7.48 4.02
N LEU A 18 1.95 8.65 3.49
CA LEU A 18 1.99 8.92 2.06
C LEU A 18 3.41 8.71 1.49
N ALA A 19 4.45 9.03 2.27
CA ALA A 19 5.83 8.84 1.86
C ALA A 19 6.18 7.35 1.68
N GLU A 20 5.83 6.51 2.66
CA GLU A 20 6.02 5.06 2.58
C GLU A 20 5.28 4.43 1.39
N ILE A 21 4.05 4.88 1.13
CA ILE A 21 3.28 4.40 -0.03
C ILE A 21 3.97 4.81 -1.34
N LYS A 22 4.43 6.05 -1.46
CA LYS A 22 5.15 6.50 -2.66
C LYS A 22 6.43 5.72 -2.90
N GLU A 23 7.20 5.49 -1.83
CA GLU A 23 8.46 4.76 -1.89
C GLU A 23 8.25 3.29 -2.26
N ALA A 24 7.34 2.59 -1.57
CA ALA A 24 7.06 1.17 -1.81
C ALA A 24 6.59 0.88 -3.25
N PHE A 25 5.87 1.83 -3.88
CA PHE A 25 5.30 1.64 -5.21
C PHE A 25 6.01 2.44 -6.32
N GLY A 26 7.02 3.25 -6.00
CA GLY A 26 7.76 4.06 -6.96
C GLY A 26 6.90 5.10 -7.70
N VAL A 27 5.94 5.72 -7.02
CA VAL A 27 4.98 6.66 -7.65
C VAL A 27 4.92 8.04 -6.96
N GLY A 28 4.43 9.03 -7.69
CA GLY A 28 4.18 10.38 -7.16
C GLY A 28 2.87 10.51 -6.38
N GLU A 29 2.75 11.56 -5.58
CA GLU A 29 1.55 11.85 -4.77
C GLU A 29 0.27 11.97 -5.62
N ARG A 30 0.35 12.57 -6.80
CA ARG A 30 -0.78 12.69 -7.73
C ARG A 30 -1.37 11.32 -8.08
N GLN A 31 -0.53 10.31 -8.29
CA GLN A 31 -0.96 8.95 -8.60
C GLN A 31 -1.67 8.31 -7.41
N ILE A 32 -1.15 8.52 -6.19
CA ILE A 32 -1.79 8.02 -4.97
C ILE A 32 -3.17 8.65 -4.77
N LYS A 33 -3.29 9.96 -4.94
CA LYS A 33 -4.59 10.67 -4.85
C LYS A 33 -5.59 10.14 -5.88
N LEU A 34 -5.14 9.87 -7.11
CA LEU A 34 -5.97 9.25 -8.13
C LEU A 34 -6.41 7.83 -7.73
N TRP A 35 -5.52 7.02 -7.16
CA TRP A 35 -5.88 5.69 -6.65
C TRP A 35 -6.94 5.75 -5.54
N VAL A 36 -6.81 6.69 -4.61
CA VAL A 36 -7.83 6.95 -3.56
C VAL A 36 -9.19 7.27 -4.19
N GLN A 37 -9.22 8.20 -5.17
CA GLN A 37 -10.45 8.54 -5.88
C GLN A 37 -11.08 7.35 -6.63
N GLN A 38 -10.26 6.39 -7.04
CA GLN A 38 -10.69 5.16 -7.72
C GLN A 38 -11.04 4.02 -6.76
N GLY A 39 -11.06 4.27 -5.44
CA GLY A 39 -11.43 3.27 -4.43
C GLY A 39 -10.32 2.27 -4.11
N ALA A 40 -9.06 2.64 -4.27
CA ALA A 40 -7.95 1.82 -3.79
C ALA A 40 -8.04 1.60 -2.27
N PRO A 41 -7.54 0.47 -1.74
CA PRO A 41 -7.54 0.17 -0.31
C PRO A 41 -6.47 0.98 0.44
N ILE A 42 -6.63 2.31 0.43
CA ILE A 42 -5.80 3.30 1.10
C ILE A 42 -6.70 4.04 2.08
N ALA A 43 -6.44 3.89 3.37
CA ALA A 43 -7.12 4.66 4.39
C ALA A 43 -6.63 6.11 4.35
N VAL A 44 -7.57 7.05 4.33
CA VAL A 44 -7.32 8.49 4.40
C VAL A 44 -8.09 9.04 5.58
N GLU A 45 -7.38 9.55 6.58
CA GLU A 45 -7.96 10.00 7.85
C GLU A 45 -7.55 11.43 8.16
N GLY A 46 -8.42 12.18 8.85
CA GLY A 46 -8.17 13.57 9.25
C GLY A 46 -8.54 14.60 8.18
N GLU A 47 -8.34 15.87 8.52
CA GLU A 47 -8.79 17.01 7.70
C GLU A 47 -7.69 18.05 7.49
N GLY A 48 -7.79 18.77 6.36
CA GLY A 48 -6.88 19.86 6.00
C GLY A 48 -5.41 19.44 6.00
N ARG A 49 -4.60 20.05 6.86
CA ARG A 49 -3.16 19.76 6.97
C ARG A 49 -2.83 18.50 7.80
N LYS A 50 -3.82 17.90 8.48
CA LYS A 50 -3.63 16.73 9.35
C LYS A 50 -4.05 15.42 8.70
N VAL A 51 -4.15 15.39 7.36
CA VAL A 51 -4.49 14.19 6.61
C VAL A 51 -3.37 13.16 6.73
N ARG A 52 -3.74 11.92 7.06
CA ARG A 52 -2.84 10.76 7.15
C ARG A 52 -3.28 9.70 6.17
N TYR A 53 -2.31 9.03 5.57
CA TYR A 53 -2.51 7.94 4.62
C TYR A 53 -1.92 6.67 5.20
N SER A 54 -2.63 5.56 5.05
CA SER A 54 -2.06 4.25 5.30
C SER A 54 -2.61 3.19 4.36
N ALA A 55 -1.83 2.14 4.11
CA ALA A 55 -2.22 1.02 3.26
C ALA A 55 -1.50 -0.26 3.70
N GLU A 56 -2.11 -1.40 3.44
CA GLU A 56 -1.41 -2.68 3.47
C GLU A 56 -0.88 -2.96 2.05
N ALA A 57 0.42 -3.24 1.94
CA ALA A 57 1.13 -3.25 0.66
C ALA A 57 0.59 -4.31 -0.30
N VAL A 58 0.34 -5.54 0.18
CA VAL A 58 -0.12 -6.64 -0.68
C VAL A 58 -1.52 -6.37 -1.22
N ARG A 59 -2.45 -5.90 -0.38
CA ARG A 59 -3.81 -5.54 -0.79
C ARG A 59 -3.82 -4.42 -1.82
N LEU A 60 -2.99 -3.41 -1.63
CA LEU A 60 -2.86 -2.33 -2.61
C LEU A 60 -2.28 -2.82 -3.93
N GLN A 61 -1.28 -3.72 -3.89
CA GLN A 61 -0.72 -4.34 -5.08
C GLN A 61 -1.76 -5.16 -5.85
N VAL A 62 -2.53 -6.00 -5.17
CA VAL A 62 -3.61 -6.81 -5.78
C VAL A 62 -4.66 -5.91 -6.43
N TRP A 63 -5.02 -4.79 -5.80
CA TRP A 63 -5.95 -3.82 -6.39
C TRP A 63 -5.38 -3.21 -7.69
N ARG A 64 -4.08 -2.86 -7.71
CA ARG A 64 -3.40 -2.30 -8.90
C ARG A 64 -3.41 -3.29 -10.06
N GLU A 65 -3.08 -4.54 -9.80
CA GLU A 65 -3.02 -5.60 -10.82
C GLU A 65 -4.39 -5.85 -11.46
N ARG A 66 -5.45 -5.94 -10.65
CA ARG A 66 -6.83 -6.09 -11.16
C ARG A 66 -7.29 -4.91 -12.00
N LYS A 67 -6.82 -3.71 -11.68
CA LYS A 67 -7.09 -2.49 -12.47
C LYS A 67 -6.43 -2.55 -13.85
N CYS A 68 -5.22 -3.12 -13.98
CA CYS A 68 -4.58 -3.32 -15.27
C CYS A 68 -5.34 -4.34 -16.14
N LEU A 69 -5.89 -5.40 -15.53
CA LEU A 69 -6.65 -6.45 -16.24
C LEU A 69 -8.04 -6.01 -16.75
N MET A 70 -8.52 -4.82 -16.37
CA MET A 70 -9.79 -4.27 -16.86
C MET A 70 -9.60 -3.23 -17.98
N LEU A 71 -8.38 -3.09 -18.50
CA LEU A 71 -8.05 -2.20 -19.63
C LEU A 71 -7.86 -2.98 -20.95
N GLU A 72 -8.20 -4.27 -20.97
CA GLU A 72 -8.31 -5.12 -22.16
C GLU A 72 -9.78 -5.35 -22.52
#